data_AF-A6LMH1-F1
#
_entry.id   AF-A6LMH1-F1
#
_cell.length_a   1.000
_cell.length_b   1.000
_cell.length_c   1.000
_cell.angle_alpha   90.00
_cell.angle_beta   90.00
_cell.angle_gamma   90.00
#
_symmetry.space_group_name_H-M   'P 1'
#
loop_
_entity.id
_entity.type
_entity.pdbx_description
1 polymer ?
#
loop_
_entity_poly.entity_id
_entity_poly.type
_entity_poly.pdbx_seq_one_letter_code
_entity_poly.pdbx_strand_id
1 'polypeptide(L)'
;MFDRKIVFLWIITFFIIFISFFTNNQKIHKKNIDYPPMFILPYEGNLWIVSENGKIIDVVDDYNVIVTLPVFVIPEDYVDFFSGTINEKFLKKIPIKVPNFIFEINFVENYMVLNNNSKVFFNEYFDFQMYFEKLKIVYKYIEPNKIYFFSNDKLVKVR
;
A
#
# COMPACT_ATOMS: atom_id res chain seq x y z
N MET A 1 -1.54 -19.73 -59.26
CA MET A 1 -1.98 -20.52 -58.09
C MET A 1 -0.80 -20.56 -57.14
N PHE A 2 -0.86 -19.85 -56.01
CA PHE A 2 0.28 -19.80 -55.07
C PHE A 2 0.54 -21.21 -54.52
N ASP A 3 1.81 -21.61 -54.49
CA ASP A 3 2.20 -22.90 -53.93
C ASP A 3 1.81 -22.92 -52.44
N ARG A 4 0.94 -23.87 -52.09
CA ARG A 4 0.41 -24.03 -50.73
C ARG A 4 1.53 -24.21 -49.70
N LYS A 5 2.68 -24.78 -50.10
CA LYS A 5 3.85 -24.93 -49.24
C LYS A 5 4.51 -23.59 -48.91
N ILE A 6 4.58 -22.69 -49.89
CA ILE A 6 5.14 -21.34 -49.71
C ILE A 6 4.21 -20.53 -48.80
N VAL A 7 2.89 -20.58 -49.03
CA VAL A 7 1.92 -19.89 -48.17
C VAL A 7 1.96 -20.39 -46.73
N PHE A 8 2.08 -21.71 -46.53
CA PHE A 8 2.21 -22.31 -45.21
C PHE A 8 3.47 -21.85 -44.46
N LEU A 9 4.61 -21.77 -45.16
CA LEU A 9 5.87 -21.25 -44.61
C LEU A 9 5.73 -19.80 -44.15
N TRP A 10 5.11 -18.94 -44.98
CA TRP A 10 4.86 -17.55 -44.61
C TRP A 10 3.99 -17.40 -43.35
N ILE A 11 2.95 -18.22 -43.21
CA ILE A 11 2.08 -18.22 -42.02
C ILE A 11 2.88 -18.60 -40.77
N ILE A 12 3.72 -19.63 -40.84
CA ILE A 12 4.55 -20.05 -39.70
C ILE A 12 5.55 -18.95 -39.32
N THR A 13 6.23 -18.35 -40.29
CA THR A 13 7.19 -17.28 -40.02
C THR A 13 6.51 -16.08 -39.36
N PHE A 14 5.33 -15.70 -39.84
CA PHE A 14 4.55 -14.61 -39.25
C PHE A 14 4.10 -14.95 -37.82
N PHE A 15 3.69 -16.20 -37.57
CA PHE A 15 3.27 -16.67 -36.26
C PHE A 15 4.42 -16.66 -35.23
N ILE A 16 5.62 -17.08 -35.64
CA ILE A 16 6.82 -17.04 -34.79
C ILE A 16 7.20 -15.60 -34.45
N ILE A 17 7.18 -14.68 -35.43
CA ILE A 17 7.46 -13.26 -35.21
C ILE A 17 6.41 -12.67 -34.26
N PHE A 18 5.13 -13.00 -34.45
CA PHE A 18 4.04 -12.51 -33.63
C PHE A 18 4.16 -12.97 -32.18
N ILE A 19 4.47 -14.26 -31.94
CA ILE A 19 4.72 -14.79 -30.59
C ILE A 19 5.95 -14.13 -29.96
N SER A 20 7.04 -13.95 -30.72
CA SER A 20 8.25 -13.31 -30.23
C SER A 20 7.99 -11.85 -29.83
N PHE A 21 7.17 -11.12 -30.58
CA PHE A 21 6.77 -9.76 -30.25
C PHE A 21 5.86 -9.71 -29.00
N PHE A 22 4.91 -10.64 -28.87
CA PHE A 22 4.01 -10.70 -27.72
C PHE A 22 4.73 -11.10 -26.42
N THR A 23 5.65 -12.06 -26.50
CA THR A 23 6.44 -12.52 -25.34
C THR A 23 7.48 -11.51 -24.88
N ASN A 24 8.05 -10.72 -25.80
CA ASN A 24 8.98 -9.65 -25.43
C ASN A 24 8.26 -8.48 -24.75
N ASN A 25 6.98 -8.24 -25.09
CA ASN A 25 6.14 -7.22 -24.45
C ASN A 25 5.56 -7.64 -23.09
N GLN A 26 5.77 -8.89 -22.64
CA GLN A 26 5.42 -9.29 -21.27
C GLN A 26 6.56 -9.07 -20.26
N LYS A 27 7.72 -8.59 -20.71
CA LYS A 27 8.81 -8.12 -19.83
C LYS A 27 8.74 -6.61 -19.59
N ILE A 28 7.53 -6.06 -19.47
CA ILE A 28 7.32 -4.67 -19.08
C ILE A 28 7.75 -4.51 -17.63
N HIS A 29 9.00 -4.05 -17.50
CA HIS A 29 9.51 -3.22 -16.42
C HIS A 29 9.48 -3.79 -14.98
N LYS A 30 10.45 -4.67 -14.67
CA LYS A 30 11.23 -4.42 -13.44
C LYS A 30 12.12 -3.20 -13.69
N LYS A 31 11.51 -2.02 -13.69
CA LYS A 31 12.27 -0.78 -13.59
C LYS A 31 12.84 -0.83 -12.17
N ASN A 32 14.13 -1.14 -12.05
CA ASN A 32 14.88 -0.88 -10.82
C ASN A 32 14.77 0.62 -10.58
N ILE A 33 13.76 1.01 -9.82
CA ILE A 33 13.59 2.37 -9.37
C ILE A 33 14.08 2.35 -7.92
N ASP A 34 15.17 3.09 -7.69
CA ASP A 34 15.83 3.34 -6.40
C ASP A 34 14.95 4.15 -5.43
N TYR A 35 13.66 3.82 -5.33
CA TYR A 35 12.79 4.40 -4.32
C TYR A 35 12.52 3.36 -3.24
N PRO A 36 13.02 3.55 -2.01
CA PRO A 36 12.77 2.63 -0.93
C PRO A 36 11.26 2.57 -0.66
N PRO A 37 10.69 1.36 -0.46
CA PRO A 37 9.31 1.21 -0.08
C PRO A 37 9.08 1.83 1.30
N MET A 38 7.99 2.57 1.46
CA MET A 38 7.63 3.26 2.69
C MET A 38 6.38 2.68 3.35
N PHE A 39 5.34 2.39 2.57
CA PHE A 39 4.07 1.87 3.08
C PHE A 39 3.28 1.11 2.02
N ILE A 40 2.24 0.41 2.47
CA ILE A 40 1.28 -0.28 1.62
C ILE A 40 -0.01 0.53 1.54
N LEU A 41 -0.55 0.70 0.35
CA LEU A 41 -1.81 1.38 0.06
C LEU A 41 -2.85 0.38 -0.46
N PRO A 42 -3.89 0.06 0.32
CA PRO A 42 -5.06 -0.66 -0.17
C PRO A 42 -5.88 0.27 -1.08
N TYR A 43 -5.94 -0.03 -2.37
CA TYR A 43 -6.66 0.79 -3.35
C TYR A 43 -7.10 -0.06 -4.54
N GLU A 44 -8.37 0.10 -4.96
CA GLU A 44 -8.96 -0.62 -6.11
C GLU A 44 -8.73 -2.16 -6.04
N GLY A 45 -8.97 -2.74 -4.86
CA GLY A 45 -8.85 -4.19 -4.62
C GLY A 45 -7.42 -4.73 -4.61
N ASN A 46 -6.41 -3.88 -4.70
CA ASN A 46 -4.99 -4.26 -4.68
C ASN A 46 -4.27 -3.66 -3.47
N LEU A 47 -3.16 -4.28 -3.09
CA LEU A 47 -2.24 -3.77 -2.08
C LEU A 47 -1.02 -3.20 -2.80
N TRP A 48 -0.99 -1.89 -2.98
CA TRP A 48 0.09 -1.21 -3.70
C TRP A 48 1.24 -0.88 -2.77
N ILE A 49 2.47 -1.08 -3.21
CA ILE A 49 3.67 -0.64 -2.52
C ILE A 49 3.97 0.79 -2.97
N VAL A 50 4.13 1.68 -1.99
CA VAL A 50 4.36 3.10 -2.23
C VAL A 50 5.70 3.52 -1.64
N SER A 51 6.44 4.32 -2.38
CA SER A 51 7.70 4.90 -1.92
C SER A 51 7.53 6.19 -1.11
N GLU A 52 8.63 6.65 -0.51
CA GLU A 52 8.65 7.86 0.33
C GLU A 52 8.15 9.14 -0.37
N ASN A 53 8.37 9.26 -1.68
CA ASN A 53 7.86 10.36 -2.51
C ASN A 53 6.42 10.16 -3.00
N GLY A 54 5.71 9.14 -2.51
CA GLY A 54 4.31 8.86 -2.85
C GLY A 54 4.09 8.21 -4.21
N LYS A 55 5.14 7.70 -4.86
CA LYS A 55 5.00 6.96 -6.11
C LYS A 55 4.61 5.52 -5.83
N ILE A 56 3.61 5.02 -6.56
CA ILE A 56 3.27 3.59 -6.59
C ILE A 56 4.36 2.87 -7.38
N ILE A 57 5.06 1.95 -6.73
CA ILE A 57 6.23 1.27 -7.31
C ILE A 57 5.95 -0.18 -7.69
N ASP A 58 5.09 -0.88 -6.96
CA ASP A 58 4.76 -2.29 -7.22
C ASP A 58 3.44 -2.70 -6.53
N VAL A 59 3.03 -3.95 -6.69
CA VAL A 59 1.96 -4.61 -5.94
C VAL A 59 2.58 -5.59 -4.95
N VAL A 60 1.99 -5.72 -3.76
CA VAL A 60 2.40 -6.72 -2.77
C VAL A 60 2.18 -8.13 -3.33
N ASP A 61 3.27 -8.89 -3.47
CA ASP A 61 3.30 -10.26 -3.95
C ASP A 61 3.75 -11.29 -2.89
N ASP A 62 4.42 -10.84 -1.84
CA ASP A 62 4.88 -11.65 -0.70
C ASP A 62 4.29 -11.16 0.63
N TYR A 63 3.87 -12.11 1.47
CA TYR A 63 3.42 -11.89 2.84
C TYR A 63 4.48 -11.19 3.71
N ASN A 64 5.77 -11.41 3.45
CA ASN A 64 6.84 -10.75 4.21
C ASN A 64 6.79 -9.22 4.07
N VAL A 65 6.33 -8.69 2.93
CA VAL A 65 6.17 -7.25 2.72
C VAL A 65 5.06 -6.68 3.61
N ILE A 66 3.96 -7.42 3.76
CA ILE A 66 2.81 -7.04 4.61
C ILE A 66 3.22 -6.88 6.08
N VAL A 67 4.14 -7.71 6.57
CA VAL A 67 4.57 -7.68 7.98
C VAL A 67 5.61 -6.59 8.26
N THR A 68 6.27 -6.07 7.22
CA THR A 68 7.40 -5.13 7.36
C THR A 68 7.03 -3.67 7.13
N LEU A 69 5.97 -3.41 6.37
CA LEU A 69 5.52 -2.06 6.05
C LEU A 69 4.17 -1.74 6.70
N PRO A 70 3.97 -0.51 7.19
CA PRO A 70 2.66 -0.09 7.67
C PRO A 70 1.67 0.01 6.50
N VAL A 71 0.40 -0.26 6.77
CA VAL A 71 -0.69 -0.09 5.81
C VAL A 71 -1.34 1.28 6.05
N PHE A 72 -1.47 2.09 4.99
CA PHE A 72 -2.18 3.36 5.04
C PHE A 72 -3.39 3.34 4.13
N VAL A 73 -4.58 3.51 4.72
CA VAL A 73 -5.83 3.71 3.97
C VAL A 73 -6.03 5.20 3.80
N ILE A 74 -5.90 5.66 2.56
CA ILE A 74 -5.89 7.08 2.18
C ILE A 74 -7.20 7.40 1.44
N PRO A 75 -7.81 8.58 1.62
CA PRO A 75 -8.98 8.96 0.83
C PRO A 75 -8.66 9.00 -0.67
N GLU A 76 -9.56 8.46 -1.48
CA GLU A 76 -9.36 8.24 -2.92
C GLU A 76 -9.00 9.52 -3.68
N ASP A 77 -9.55 10.68 -3.27
CA ASP A 77 -9.26 12.00 -3.85
C ASP A 77 -7.76 12.39 -3.81
N TYR A 78 -6.95 11.72 -3.00
CA TYR A 78 -5.52 11.95 -2.89
C TYR A 78 -4.66 10.94 -3.67
N VAL A 79 -5.28 9.97 -4.35
CA VAL A 79 -4.59 8.98 -5.18
C VAL A 79 -4.87 9.29 -6.64
N ASP A 80 -3.83 9.68 -7.38
CA ASP A 80 -3.92 9.82 -8.84
C ASP A 80 -3.51 8.50 -9.49
N PHE A 81 -4.53 7.72 -9.85
CA PHE A 81 -4.35 6.43 -10.52
C PHE A 81 -3.65 6.55 -11.87
N PHE A 82 -3.91 7.62 -12.64
CA PHE A 82 -3.33 7.79 -13.97
C PHE A 82 -1.83 8.07 -13.91
N SER A 83 -1.40 8.87 -12.92
CA SER A 83 0.04 9.12 -12.71
C SER A 83 0.71 8.09 -11.81
N GLY A 84 -0.05 7.25 -11.11
CA GLY A 84 0.46 6.28 -10.14
C GLY A 84 1.12 6.99 -8.95
N THR A 85 0.56 8.11 -8.49
CA THR A 85 1.13 8.92 -7.42
C THR A 85 0.09 9.35 -6.39
N ILE A 86 0.57 9.64 -5.19
CA ILE A 86 -0.22 10.23 -4.11
C ILE A 86 0.07 11.73 -4.06
N ASN A 87 -0.99 12.50 -3.80
CA ASN A 87 -0.92 13.94 -3.68
C ASN A 87 0.10 14.38 -2.61
N GLU A 88 1.02 15.28 -2.99
CA GLU A 88 2.08 15.77 -2.10
C GLU A 88 1.54 16.42 -0.82
N LYS A 89 0.38 17.07 -0.86
CA LYS A 89 -0.25 17.65 0.33
C LYS A 89 -0.66 16.58 1.33
N PHE A 90 -1.06 15.40 0.86
CA PHE A 90 -1.42 14.28 1.72
C PHE A 90 -0.19 13.58 2.27
N LEU A 91 0.86 13.40 1.46
CA LEU A 91 2.12 12.80 1.92
C LEU A 91 2.70 13.53 3.14
N LYS A 92 2.56 14.85 3.22
CA LYS A 92 3.00 15.66 4.37
C LYS A 92 2.25 15.35 5.68
N LYS A 93 1.08 14.71 5.61
CA LYS A 93 0.29 14.28 6.77
C LYS A 93 0.69 12.88 7.25
N ILE A 94 1.37 12.10 6.42
CA ILE A 94 1.77 10.73 6.75
C ILE A 94 2.93 10.79 7.77
N PRO A 95 2.86 10.03 8.86
CA PRO A 95 3.96 9.95 9.81
C PRO A 95 5.20 9.31 9.18
N ILE A 96 6.36 9.95 9.34
CA ILE A 96 7.65 9.46 8.81
C ILE A 96 8.06 8.14 9.49
N LYS A 97 7.72 7.95 10.77
CA LYS A 97 8.06 6.75 11.55
C LYS A 97 6.82 6.19 12.23
N VAL A 98 6.41 5.00 11.82
CA VAL A 98 5.33 4.25 12.45
C VAL A 98 5.93 3.21 13.39
N PRO A 99 5.52 3.17 14.67
CA PRO A 99 5.92 2.09 15.59
C PRO A 99 5.49 0.71 15.10
N ASN A 100 6.35 -0.29 15.29
CA ASN A 100 6.12 -1.67 14.82
C ASN A 100 4.87 -2.36 15.40
N PHE A 101 4.25 -1.81 16.45
CA PHE A 101 3.02 -2.35 17.02
C PHE A 101 1.75 -1.86 16.31
N ILE A 102 1.88 -0.92 15.37
CA ILE A 102 0.80 -0.40 14.53
C ILE A 102 0.89 -1.11 13.17
N PHE A 103 -0.21 -1.73 12.79
CA PHE A 103 -0.35 -2.46 11.53
C PHE A 103 -0.92 -1.56 10.44
N GLU A 104 -2.01 -0.85 10.74
CA GLU A 104 -2.75 -0.03 9.78
C GLU A 104 -3.08 1.34 10.38
N ILE A 105 -3.06 2.38 9.54
CA ILE A 105 -3.61 3.71 9.85
C ILE A 105 -4.65 4.03 8.78
N ASN A 106 -5.90 4.19 9.19
CA ASN A 106 -7.00 4.54 8.33
C ASN A 106 -7.33 6.03 8.49
N PHE A 107 -7.01 6.80 7.44
CA PHE A 107 -7.24 8.24 7.38
C PHE A 107 -8.66 8.61 6.90
N VAL A 108 -9.44 7.64 6.42
CA VAL A 108 -10.84 7.83 6.02
C VAL A 108 -11.75 7.77 7.25
N GLU A 109 -11.54 6.77 8.11
CA GLU A 109 -12.35 6.53 9.31
C GLU A 109 -11.68 7.01 10.61
N ASN A 110 -10.47 7.58 10.53
CA ASN A 110 -9.70 8.10 11.67
C ASN A 110 -9.44 7.07 12.78
N TYR A 111 -8.91 5.89 12.42
CA TYR A 111 -8.47 4.89 13.39
C TYR A 111 -7.13 4.26 13.02
N MET A 112 -6.47 3.66 14.01
CA MET A 112 -5.29 2.80 13.82
C MET A 112 -5.62 1.38 14.23
N VAL A 113 -5.10 0.39 13.50
CA VAL A 113 -5.12 -1.02 13.90
C VAL A 113 -3.77 -1.38 14.48
N LEU A 114 -3.77 -1.99 15.67
CA LEU A 114 -2.56 -2.50 16.30
C LEU A 114 -2.35 -3.98 15.93
N ASN A 115 -1.14 -4.51 16.12
CA ASN A 115 -0.82 -5.91 15.77
C ASN A 115 -1.66 -6.96 16.53
N ASN A 116 -2.26 -6.60 17.67
CA ASN A 116 -3.21 -7.45 18.39
C ASN A 116 -4.66 -7.31 17.85
N ASN A 117 -4.82 -6.72 16.66
CA ASN A 117 -6.08 -6.45 15.98
C ASN A 117 -7.06 -5.55 16.78
N SER A 118 -6.55 -4.78 17.75
CA SER A 118 -7.33 -3.74 18.41
C SER A 118 -7.38 -2.48 17.53
N LYS A 119 -8.50 -1.76 17.60
CA LYS A 119 -8.70 -0.49 16.89
C LYS A 119 -8.62 0.67 17.86
N VAL A 120 -7.90 1.72 17.49
CA VAL A 120 -7.77 2.95 18.28
C VAL A 120 -8.19 4.14 17.44
N PHE A 121 -9.34 4.73 17.79
CA PHE A 121 -9.87 5.92 17.14
C PHE A 121 -9.16 7.19 17.59
N PHE A 122 -9.02 8.13 16.67
CA PHE A 122 -8.39 9.41 16.89
C PHE A 122 -9.16 10.58 16.27
N ASN A 123 -8.90 11.78 16.76
CA ASN A 123 -9.60 13.01 16.35
C ASN A 123 -8.88 13.70 15.17
N GLU A 124 -9.60 14.55 14.43
CA GLU A 124 -9.09 15.27 13.23
C GLU A 124 -7.88 16.19 13.51
N TYR A 125 -7.78 16.77 14.71
CA TYR A 125 -6.61 17.57 15.15
C TYR A 125 -5.50 16.67 15.69
N PHE A 126 -4.96 15.84 14.80
CA PHE A 126 -4.12 14.71 15.15
C PHE A 126 -2.62 15.02 15.13
N ASP A 127 -1.89 14.65 16.19
CA ASP A 127 -0.43 14.59 16.20
C ASP A 127 0.03 13.14 16.38
N PHE A 128 0.47 12.51 15.28
CA PHE A 128 0.98 11.13 15.25
C PHE A 128 2.06 10.89 16.29
N GLN A 129 2.98 11.84 16.47
CA GLN A 129 4.12 11.64 17.35
C GLN A 129 3.67 11.49 18.80
N MET A 130 2.78 12.38 19.26
CA MET A 130 2.25 12.31 20.63
C MET A 130 1.44 11.04 20.87
N TYR A 131 0.62 10.62 19.91
CA TYR A 131 -0.22 9.43 20.04
C TYR A 131 0.62 8.15 20.06
N PHE A 132 1.64 8.06 19.22
CA PHE A 132 2.56 6.92 19.20
C PHE A 132 3.28 6.74 20.53
N GLU A 133 3.75 7.82 21.15
CA GLU A 133 4.39 7.76 22.46
C GLU A 133 3.41 7.31 23.56
N LYS A 134 2.18 7.83 23.55
CA LYS A 134 1.13 7.39 24.48
C LYS A 134 0.79 5.91 24.29
N LEU A 135 0.57 5.48 23.05
CA LEU A 135 0.26 4.09 22.72
C LEU A 135 1.39 3.15 23.11
N LYS A 136 2.65 3.54 22.89
CA LYS A 136 3.82 2.74 23.25
C LYS A 136 3.86 2.38 24.75
N ILE A 137 3.41 3.29 25.61
CA ILE A 137 3.33 3.07 27.07
C ILE A 137 2.23 2.06 27.41
N VAL A 138 1.05 2.21 26.79
CA VAL A 138 -0.15 1.44 27.17
C VAL A 138 -0.36 0.16 26.36
N TYR A 139 0.35 -0.02 25.24
CA TYR A 139 0.14 -1.10 24.26
C TYR A 139 0.09 -2.48 24.91
N LYS A 140 0.99 -2.77 25.85
CA LYS A 140 1.06 -4.06 26.56
C LYS A 140 -0.18 -4.37 27.43
N TYR A 141 -1.03 -3.39 27.69
CA TYR A 141 -2.28 -3.51 28.44
C TYR A 141 -3.53 -3.48 27.56
N ILE A 142 -3.36 -3.27 26.24
CA ILE A 142 -4.46 -3.24 25.29
C ILE A 142 -4.91 -4.68 25.03
N GLU A 143 -6.20 -4.94 25.22
CA GLU A 143 -6.79 -6.23 24.95
C GLU A 143 -6.89 -6.47 23.42
N PRO A 144 -6.61 -7.70 22.94
CA PRO A 144 -6.77 -8.05 21.54
C PRO A 144 -8.22 -7.90 21.06
N ASN A 145 -8.40 -7.53 19.79
CA ASN A 145 -9.72 -7.40 19.15
C ASN A 145 -10.69 -6.42 19.85
N LYS A 146 -10.19 -5.46 20.62
CA LYS A 146 -11.01 -4.44 21.29
C LYS A 146 -10.89 -3.08 20.62
N ILE A 147 -11.90 -2.25 20.85
CA ILE A 147 -11.98 -0.89 20.29
C ILE A 147 -11.68 0.10 21.40
N TYR A 148 -10.89 1.11 21.08
CA TYR A 148 -10.49 2.18 21.98
C TYR A 148 -10.61 3.53 21.30
N PHE A 149 -10.70 4.59 22.11
CA PHE A 149 -10.60 5.96 21.65
C PHE A 149 -9.80 6.78 22.66
N PHE A 150 -9.18 7.86 22.19
CA PHE A 150 -8.55 8.82 23.07
C PHE A 150 -9.55 9.88 23.56
N SER A 151 -9.65 10.05 24.87
CA SER A 151 -10.49 11.04 25.51
C SER A 151 -9.76 11.69 26.67
N ASN A 152 -9.56 13.01 26.62
CA ASN A 152 -8.87 13.79 27.67
C ASN A 152 -7.56 13.11 28.12
N ASP A 153 -6.68 12.81 27.16
CA ASP A 153 -5.39 12.12 27.34
C ASP A 153 -5.44 10.67 27.85
N LYS A 154 -6.64 10.07 27.95
CA LYS A 154 -6.81 8.68 28.37
C LYS A 154 -7.22 7.82 27.19
N LEU A 155 -6.66 6.61 27.12
CA LEU A 155 -7.15 5.57 26.21
C LEU A 155 -8.34 4.88 26.89
N VAL A 156 -9.52 5.01 26.30
CA VAL A 156 -10.77 4.48 26.84
C VAL A 156 -11.26 3.35 25.93
N LYS A 157 -11.60 2.21 26.54
CA LYS A 157 -12.19 1.07 25.83
C LYS A 157 -13.66 1.36 25.50
N VAL A 158 -14.02 1.24 24.23
CA VAL A 158 -15.42 1.22 23.79
C VAL A 158 -15.95 -0.19 24.05
N ARG A 159 -17.08 -0.27 24.76
CA ARG A 159 -17.69 -1.54 25.20
C ARG A 159 -17.96 -2.50 24.04
#